data_AF-A0A415HFT8-F1
#
_entry.id   AF-A0A415HFT8-F1
#
_cell.length_a   1.000
_cell.length_b   1.000
_cell.length_c   1.000
_cell.angle_alpha   90.00
_cell.angle_beta   90.00
_cell.angle_gamma   90.00
#
_symmetry.space_group_name_H-M   'P 1'
#
loop_
_entity.id
_entity.type
_entity.pdbx_description
1 polymer ?
#
loop_
_entity_poly.entity_id
_entity_poly.type
_entity_poly.pdbx_seq_one_letter_code
_entity_poly.pdbx_strand_id
1 'polypeptide(L)'
;MKKIKSYTGIWNVEKVLYAINDFNLPFPVTFTQITWFVITEFIIILFGDIPPLSMIEGAFLKYFGIPVALTWFMSQKTFDGKKPYSFLKSQITYALRP
;
A
#
# COMPACT_ATOMS: atom_id res chain seq x y z
N MET A 1 -11.50 9.34 32.33
CA MET A 1 -12.27 10.02 31.27
C MET A 1 -12.66 9.00 30.20
N LYS A 2 -13.95 8.84 29.87
CA LYS A 2 -14.39 7.96 28.76
C LYS A 2 -13.93 8.58 27.43
N LYS A 3 -13.06 7.91 26.67
CA LYS A 3 -12.71 8.33 25.31
C LYS A 3 -13.93 8.17 24.41
N ILE A 4 -14.50 9.29 23.95
CA ILE A 4 -15.54 9.30 22.93
C ILE A 4 -14.89 8.79 21.63
N LYS A 5 -15.44 7.73 21.04
CA LYS A 5 -14.92 7.19 19.77
C LYS A 5 -15.36 8.11 18.64
N SER A 6 -14.41 8.54 17.81
CA SER A 6 -14.74 9.26 16.58
C SER A 6 -15.40 8.32 15.58
N TYR A 7 -16.32 8.85 14.76
CA TYR A 7 -16.95 8.08 13.67
C TYR A 7 -15.91 7.47 12.73
N THR A 8 -14.80 8.16 12.47
CA THR A 8 -13.67 7.62 11.70
C THR A 8 -13.11 6.33 12.29
N GLY A 9 -12.98 6.25 13.62
CA GLY A 9 -12.50 5.07 14.33
C GLY A 9 -13.54 3.95 14.45
N ILE A 10 -14.83 4.27 14.36
CA ILE A 10 -15.93 3.28 14.38
C ILE A 10 -16.04 2.62 13.00
N TRP A 11 -15.96 3.41 11.93
CA TRP A 11 -16.19 2.96 10.55
C TRP A 11 -14.90 2.55 9.80
N ASN A 12 -13.75 2.55 10.48
CA ASN A 12 -12.44 2.21 9.90
C ASN A 12 -12.16 2.92 8.56
N VAL A 13 -12.52 4.21 8.52
CA VAL A 13 -12.35 5.03 7.32
C VAL A 13 -10.86 5.23 7.07
N GLU A 14 -10.44 5.08 5.82
CA GLU A 14 -9.04 5.25 5.47
C GLU A 14 -8.59 6.69 5.63
N LYS A 15 -7.39 6.87 6.15
CA LYS A 15 -6.75 8.18 6.12
C LYS A 15 -6.28 8.48 4.70
N VAL A 16 -6.62 9.66 4.23
CA VAL A 16 -6.25 10.18 2.92
C VAL A 16 -5.36 11.41 3.11
N LEU A 17 -4.31 11.50 2.32
CA LEU A 17 -3.34 12.58 2.33
C LEU A 17 -3.61 13.50 1.13
N TYR A 18 -3.81 14.79 1.40
CA TYR A 18 -4.10 15.81 0.40
C TYR A 18 -2.92 16.76 0.18
N ALA A 19 -2.08 16.94 1.20
CA ALA A 19 -0.91 17.79 1.15
C ALA A 19 0.21 17.22 2.03
N ILE A 20 1.44 17.57 1.69
CA ILE A 20 2.64 17.31 2.48
C ILE A 20 3.23 18.67 2.83
N ASN A 21 3.18 19.05 4.12
CA ASN A 21 3.50 20.40 4.57
C ASN A 21 2.67 21.43 3.78
N ASP A 22 3.33 22.29 2.98
CA ASP A 22 2.69 23.31 2.15
C ASP A 22 2.45 22.87 0.69
N PHE A 23 2.88 21.66 0.32
CA PHE A 23 2.72 21.15 -1.04
C PHE A 23 1.40 20.39 -1.17
N ASN A 24 0.47 20.91 -1.98
CA ASN A 24 -0.75 20.20 -2.34
C ASN A 24 -0.44 19.10 -3.34
N LEU A 25 -0.87 17.89 -3.03
CA LEU A 25 -0.74 16.76 -3.96
C LEU A 25 -1.68 16.99 -5.15
N PRO A 26 -1.24 16.68 -6.38
CA PRO A 26 -2.08 16.81 -7.58
C PRO A 26 -3.32 15.92 -7.54
N PHE A 27 -3.27 14.86 -6.73
CA PHE A 27 -4.39 13.97 -6.43
C PHE A 27 -4.27 13.47 -4.99
N PRO A 28 -5.39 13.20 -4.30
CA PRO A 28 -5.35 12.63 -2.96
C PRO A 28 -4.80 11.21 -2.99
N VAL A 29 -3.94 10.87 -2.05
CA VAL A 29 -3.33 9.54 -1.95
C VAL A 29 -3.65 8.93 -0.59
N THR A 30 -4.04 7.66 -0.55
CA THR A 30 -4.33 6.98 0.71
C THR A 30 -3.05 6.41 1.34
N PHE A 31 -3.04 6.24 2.67
CA PHE A 31 -1.90 5.62 3.36
C PHE A 31 -1.63 4.17 2.87
N THR A 32 -2.67 3.42 2.50
CA THR A 32 -2.49 2.07 1.96
C THR A 32 -1.82 2.09 0.60
N GLN A 33 -2.18 3.03 -0.28
CA GLN A 33 -1.53 3.21 -1.58
C GLN A 33 -0.03 3.53 -1.41
N ILE A 34 0.32 4.46 -0.52
CA ILE A 34 1.72 4.80 -0.21
C ILE A 34 2.48 3.57 0.30
N THR A 35 1.86 2.81 1.22
CA THR A 35 2.50 1.61 1.80
C THR A 35 2.80 0.56 0.73
N TRP A 36 1.84 0.26 -0.13
CA TRP A 36 2.05 -0.69 -1.23
C TRP A 36 3.07 -0.19 -2.25
N PHE A 37 3.13 1.12 -2.48
CA PHE A 37 4.08 1.71 -3.41
C PHE A 37 5.51 1.46 -2.93
N VAL A 38 5.77 1.85 -1.68
CA VAL A 38 7.08 1.71 -1.04
C VAL A 38 7.50 0.25 -0.94
N ILE A 39 6.59 -0.66 -0.52
CA ILE A 39 6.90 -2.10 -0.43
C ILE A 39 7.25 -2.66 -1.81
N THR A 40 6.47 -2.33 -2.83
CA THR A 40 6.69 -2.84 -4.19
C THR A 40 7.99 -2.32 -4.77
N GLU A 41 8.26 -1.02 -4.63
CA GLU A 41 9.51 -0.40 -5.07
C GLU A 41 10.71 -1.03 -4.37
N PHE A 42 10.64 -1.24 -3.06
CA PHE A 42 11.69 -1.90 -2.29
C PHE A 42 11.96 -3.34 -2.78
N ILE A 43 10.90 -4.11 -3.07
CA ILE A 43 11.01 -5.45 -3.66
C ILE A 43 11.69 -5.38 -5.04
N ILE A 44 11.31 -4.44 -5.90
CA ILE A 44 11.91 -4.31 -7.24
C ILE A 44 13.39 -3.91 -7.17
N ILE A 45 13.78 -3.08 -6.20
CA ILE A 45 15.19 -2.74 -5.97
C ILE A 45 15.97 -3.96 -5.49
N LEU A 46 15.44 -4.73 -4.53
CA LEU A 46 16.12 -5.91 -4.00
C LEU A 46 16.21 -7.07 -5.00
N PHE A 47 15.17 -7.30 -5.79
CA PHE A 47 15.06 -8.42 -6.73
C PHE A 47 15.23 -8.00 -8.19
N GLY A 48 15.76 -6.79 -8.43
CA GLY A 48 15.83 -6.19 -9.77
C GLY A 48 16.67 -6.96 -10.77
N ASP A 49 17.64 -7.74 -10.30
CA ASP A 49 18.55 -8.54 -11.13
C ASP A 49 18.03 -9.96 -11.41
N ILE A 50 16.89 -10.35 -10.81
CA ILE A 50 16.29 -11.66 -11.02
C ILE A 50 15.32 -11.61 -12.21
N PRO A 51 15.42 -12.53 -13.19
CA PRO A 51 14.42 -12.66 -14.24
C PRO A 51 13.05 -13.00 -13.62
N PRO A 52 11.92 -12.38 -14.04
CA PRO A 52 11.73 -11.54 -15.23
C PRO A 52 12.01 -10.03 -15.03
N LEU A 53 12.30 -9.55 -13.81
CA LEU A 53 12.50 -8.11 -13.54
C LEU A 53 13.79 -7.55 -14.16
N SER A 54 14.82 -8.37 -14.33
CA SER A 54 16.06 -7.99 -15.02
C SER A 54 15.90 -7.81 -16.52
N MET A 55 14.84 -8.36 -17.12
CA MET A 55 14.56 -8.26 -18.55
C MET A 55 13.83 -6.97 -18.93
N ILE A 56 13.49 -6.12 -17.96
CA ILE A 56 12.76 -4.87 -18.17
C ILE A 56 13.77 -3.73 -18.27
N GLU A 57 14.07 -3.31 -19.49
CA GLU A 57 15.06 -2.26 -19.78
C GLU A 57 14.58 -0.85 -19.40
N GLY A 58 13.26 -0.62 -19.40
CA GLY A 58 12.69 0.68 -19.09
C GLY A 58 12.73 1.00 -17.59
N ALA A 59 13.66 1.86 -17.15
CA ALA A 59 13.77 2.29 -15.75
C ALA A 59 12.46 2.90 -15.21
N PHE A 60 11.82 3.78 -15.99
CA PHE A 60 10.52 4.34 -15.62
C PHE A 60 9.43 3.27 -15.47
N LEU A 61 9.35 2.33 -16.42
CA LEU A 61 8.37 1.25 -16.36
C LEU A 61 8.63 0.34 -15.15
N LYS A 62 9.90 -0.01 -14.92
CA LYS A 62 10.33 -0.92 -13.86
C LYS A 62 10.09 -0.33 -12.47
N TYR A 63 10.56 0.88 -12.22
CA TYR A 63 10.56 1.48 -10.87
C TYR A 63 9.36 2.38 -10.59
N PHE A 64 8.63 2.84 -11.61
CA PHE A 64 7.43 3.65 -11.42
C PHE A 64 6.17 2.96 -11.96
N GLY A 65 6.20 2.48 -13.20
CA GLY A 65 5.04 1.85 -13.84
C GLY A 65 4.52 0.61 -13.09
N ILE A 66 5.39 -0.35 -12.78
CA ILE A 66 5.01 -1.59 -12.08
C ILE A 66 4.51 -1.28 -10.66
N PRO A 67 5.21 -0.48 -9.83
CA PRO A 67 4.69 -0.07 -8.52
C PRO A 67 3.36 0.66 -8.58
N VAL A 68 3.14 1.57 -9.52
CA VAL A 68 1.86 2.27 -9.70
C VAL A 68 0.74 1.29 -10.10
N ALA A 69 1.00 0.39 -11.03
CA ALA A 69 0.01 -0.61 -11.44
C ALA A 69 -0.37 -1.55 -10.28
N LEU A 70 0.61 -2.00 -9.51
CA LEU A 70 0.39 -2.86 -8.34
C LEU A 70 -0.35 -2.15 -7.22
N THR A 71 0.03 -0.92 -6.89
CA THR A 71 -0.66 -0.12 -5.87
C THR A 71 -2.11 0.16 -6.25
N TRP A 72 -2.36 0.52 -7.51
CA TRP A 72 -3.70 0.69 -8.02
C TRP A 72 -4.51 -0.61 -7.89
N PHE A 73 -3.94 -1.75 -8.33
CA PHE A 73 -4.60 -3.06 -8.21
C PHE A 73 -4.92 -3.41 -6.75
N MET A 74 -3.96 -3.23 -5.85
CA MET A 74 -4.15 -3.52 -4.42
C MET A 74 -5.14 -2.57 -3.76
N SER A 75 -5.31 -1.35 -4.27
CA SER A 75 -6.32 -0.41 -3.77
C SER A 75 -7.76 -0.81 -4.11
N GLN A 76 -7.95 -1.58 -5.20
CA GLN A 76 -9.27 -2.07 -5.64
C GLN A 76 -9.67 -3.40 -4.99
N LYS A 77 -8.69 -4.21 -4.56
CA LYS A 77 -8.94 -5.56 -4.07
C LYS A 77 -9.24 -5.59 -2.58
N THR A 78 -10.26 -6.38 -2.22
CA THR A 78 -10.51 -6.84 -0.86
C THR A 78 -10.22 -8.33 -0.78
N PHE A 79 -9.52 -8.75 0.27
CA PHE A 79 -9.23 -10.15 0.57
C PHE A 79 -9.98 -10.53 1.83
N ASP A 80 -10.89 -11.50 1.76
CA ASP A 80 -11.71 -11.92 2.89
C ASP A 80 -12.46 -10.73 3.56
N GLY A 81 -13.01 -9.84 2.73
CA GLY A 81 -13.67 -8.61 3.17
C GLY A 81 -12.76 -7.57 3.83
N LYS A 82 -11.45 -7.83 3.92
CA LYS A 82 -10.45 -6.94 4.52
C LYS A 82 -9.62 -6.27 3.44
N LYS A 83 -9.07 -5.11 3.78
CA LYS A 83 -8.02 -4.48 2.97
C LYS A 83 -6.78 -5.39 2.93
N PRO A 84 -5.99 -5.39 1.85
CA PRO A 84 -4.88 -6.32 1.70
C PRO A 84 -3.85 -6.27 2.85
N TYR A 85 -3.54 -5.09 3.37
CA TYR A 85 -2.65 -4.95 4.54
C TYR A 85 -3.23 -5.58 5.80
N SER A 86 -4.54 -5.38 6.05
CA SER A 86 -5.23 -5.96 7.21
C SER A 86 -5.33 -7.49 7.09
N PHE A 87 -5.57 -7.97 5.87
CA PHE A 87 -5.55 -9.39 5.56
C PHE A 87 -4.19 -10.01 5.86
N LEU A 88 -3.09 -9.45 5.32
CA LEU A 88 -1.74 -9.94 5.60
C LEU A 88 -1.41 -9.93 7.08
N LYS A 89 -1.72 -8.85 7.79
CA LYS A 89 -1.56 -8.78 9.24
C LYS A 89 -2.31 -9.92 9.94
N SER A 90 -3.54 -10.21 9.52
CA SER A 90 -4.33 -11.30 10.11
C SER A 90 -3.72 -12.67 9.83
N GLN A 91 -3.19 -12.93 8.63
CA GLN A 91 -2.54 -14.19 8.28
C GLN A 91 -1.24 -14.39 9.07
N ILE A 92 -0.40 -13.36 9.19
CA ILE A 92 0.82 -13.42 10.01
C ILE A 92 0.49 -13.67 11.48
N THR A 93 -0.52 -12.96 12.01
CA THR A 93 -0.96 -13.15 13.40
C THR A 93 -1.51 -14.56 13.64
N TYR A 94 -2.23 -15.11 12.66
CA TYR A 94 -2.73 -16.48 12.72
C TYR A 94 -1.58 -17.50 12.70
N ALA A 95 -0.61 -17.34 11.80
CA ALA A 95 0.54 -18.23 11.68
C ALA A 95 1.46 -18.20 12.92
N LEU A 96 1.54 -17.06 13.61
CA LEU A 96 2.32 -16.88 14.84
C LEU A 96 1.52 -17.23 16.11
N ARG A 97 0.24 -17.60 15.99
CA ARG A 97 -0.56 -18.01 17.13
C ARG A 97 -0.08 -19.39 17.61
N PRO A 98 0.23 -19.57 18.90
CA PRO A 98 0.65 -20.86 19.44
C PRO A 98 -0.45 -21.91 19.34
#